data_AF-A0A1Q3GT78-F1
#
_entry.id   AF-A0A1Q3GT78-F1
#
_cell.length_a   1.000
_cell.length_b   1.000
_cell.length_c   1.000
_cell.angle_alpha   90.00
_cell.angle_beta   90.00
_cell.angle_gamma   90.00
#
_symmetry.space_group_name_H-M   'P 1'
#
loop_
_entity.id
_entity.type
_entity.pdbx_description
1 polymer ?
#
loop_
_entity_poly.entity_id
_entity_poly.type
_entity_poly.pdbx_seq_one_letter_code
_entity_poly.pdbx_strand_id
1 'polypeptide(L)'
;MQENINKVHQLLCSPEDANVRIALKVIDSLPGVDFDEVTKDYKELYQSLICRCYGKINAANIAVLNRSQIDASGKNLEILPDSIGRLMHLKELNLRGNLLVTLPESFGKLKNLRKLNLAFNRFATFPKRLEKLEQLEELCLASNQLTYFKNELKNLKTLDLSYNQLNFLPEEIMNLSNLQELWLGNNQLNAIPEALGGLKHLRSLNLSYNKIVSLPESIRYLQSLRELDLSYNQLIAVPEPLKELQNLYSLNLNGNPAITKMKGRIKNWLPHCNLYL
;
A
#
# COMPACT_ATOMS: atom_id res chain seq x y z
N MET A 1 27.60 27.72 13.65
CA MET A 1 27.85 26.73 12.58
C MET A 1 26.67 25.78 12.43
N GLN A 2 26.23 25.09 13.49
CA GLN A 2 25.08 24.17 13.45
C GLN A 2 23.77 24.82 12.96
N GLU A 3 23.48 26.05 13.39
CA GLU A 3 22.28 26.78 12.94
C GLU A 3 22.29 27.06 11.43
N ASN A 4 23.46 27.35 10.86
CA ASN A 4 23.62 27.59 9.42
C ASN A 4 23.45 26.28 8.63
N ILE A 5 23.96 25.16 9.14
CA ILE A 5 23.78 23.83 8.52
C ILE A 5 22.30 23.41 8.55
N ASN A 6 21.58 23.67 9.65
CA ASN A 6 20.15 23.41 9.73
C ASN A 6 19.35 24.22 8.71
N LYS A 7 19.67 25.52 8.53
CA LYS A 7 19.06 26.37 7.49
C LYS A 7 19.38 25.87 6.07
N VAL A 8 20.61 25.41 5.84
CA VAL A 8 20.99 24.77 4.57
C VAL A 8 20.13 23.54 4.30
N HIS A 9 19.95 22.64 5.27
CA HIS A 9 19.10 21.47 5.08
C HIS A 9 17.63 21.82 4.81
N GLN A 10 17.09 22.88 5.43
CA GLN A 10 15.74 23.36 5.13
C GLN A 10 15.62 23.81 3.66
N LEU A 11 16.62 24.53 3.15
CA LEU A 11 16.64 24.97 1.76
C LEU A 11 16.83 23.80 0.78
N LEU A 12 17.61 22.78 1.15
CA LEU A 12 17.79 21.57 0.33
C LEU A 12 16.51 20.74 0.20
N CYS A 13 15.61 20.77 1.18
CA CYS A 13 14.27 20.15 1.09
C CYS A 13 13.24 21.02 0.34
N SER A 14 13.61 22.20 -0.15
CA SER A 14 12.67 23.13 -0.77
C SER A 14 12.21 22.62 -2.15
N PRO A 15 10.91 22.74 -2.49
CA PRO A 15 10.42 22.43 -3.83
C PRO A 15 10.88 23.45 -4.89
N GLU A 16 11.44 24.59 -4.47
CA GLU A 16 11.95 25.62 -5.37
C GLU A 16 13.43 25.37 -5.70
N ASP A 17 13.73 25.09 -6.97
CA ASP A 17 15.10 24.87 -7.47
C ASP A 17 16.07 26.00 -7.10
N ALA A 18 15.59 27.24 -7.01
CA ALA A 18 16.38 28.39 -6.61
C ALA A 18 16.94 28.23 -5.19
N ASN A 19 16.13 27.73 -4.26
CA ASN A 19 16.52 27.53 -2.86
C ASN A 19 17.56 26.42 -2.73
N VAL A 20 17.40 25.33 -3.49
CA VAL A 20 18.39 24.25 -3.55
C VAL A 20 19.72 24.76 -4.10
N ARG A 21 19.70 25.56 -5.17
CA ARG A 21 20.93 26.16 -5.75
C ARG A 21 21.61 27.11 -4.78
N ILE A 22 20.85 27.93 -4.06
CA ILE A 22 21.37 28.81 -3.02
C ILE A 22 22.02 27.98 -1.91
N ALA A 23 21.35 26.94 -1.44
CA ALA A 23 21.88 26.07 -0.38
C ALA A 23 23.22 25.44 -0.77
N LEU A 24 23.34 24.88 -1.98
CA LEU A 24 24.58 24.27 -2.45
C LEU A 24 25.72 25.30 -2.57
N LYS A 25 25.43 26.51 -3.10
CA LYS A 25 26.42 27.60 -3.14
C LYS A 25 26.87 28.03 -1.75
N VAL A 26 25.95 28.09 -0.79
CA VAL A 26 26.29 28.42 0.61
C VAL A 26 27.23 27.36 1.17
N ILE A 27 26.97 26.07 0.97
CA ILE A 27 27.86 25.00 1.44
C ILE A 27 29.27 25.16 0.87
N ASP A 28 29.41 25.35 -0.45
CA ASP A 28 30.72 25.52 -1.11
C ASP A 28 31.49 26.76 -0.61
N SER A 29 30.79 27.77 -0.09
CA SER A 29 31.40 29.02 0.40
C SER A 29 31.78 29.00 1.89
N LEU A 30 31.34 28.00 2.65
CA LEU A 30 31.57 27.95 4.10
C LEU A 30 32.96 27.38 4.43
N PRO A 31 33.86 28.15 5.07
CA PRO A 31 35.19 27.66 5.41
C PRO A 31 35.12 26.55 6.47
N GLY A 32 35.87 25.47 6.24
CA GLY A 32 35.95 24.32 7.14
C GLY A 32 34.75 23.38 7.11
N VAL A 33 33.82 23.55 6.17
CA VAL A 33 32.67 22.66 5.97
C VAL A 33 32.94 21.74 4.78
N ASP A 34 32.81 20.43 4.98
CA ASP A 34 32.90 19.44 3.90
C ASP A 34 31.55 19.31 3.18
N PHE A 35 31.56 19.62 1.87
CA PHE A 35 30.38 19.52 1.02
C PHE A 35 29.81 18.10 0.95
N ASP A 36 30.67 17.09 0.79
CA ASP A 36 30.22 15.70 0.65
C ASP A 36 29.62 15.21 1.98
N GLU A 37 30.13 15.67 3.13
CA GLU A 37 29.56 15.32 4.43
C GLU A 37 28.19 15.97 4.64
N VAL A 38 28.01 17.25 4.30
CA VAL A 38 26.70 17.93 4.44
C VAL A 38 25.66 17.37 3.47
N THR A 39 26.08 16.90 2.29
CA THR A 39 25.16 16.43 1.24
C THR A 39 25.06 14.90 1.13
N LYS A 40 25.77 14.16 2.00
CA LYS A 40 25.85 12.69 2.01
C LYS A 40 24.49 12.01 1.92
N ASP A 41 23.55 12.43 2.76
CA ASP A 41 22.19 11.87 2.80
C ASP A 41 21.46 12.02 1.46
N TYR A 42 21.58 13.17 0.80
CA TYR A 42 20.95 13.39 -0.50
C TYR A 42 21.62 12.56 -1.59
N LYS A 43 22.94 12.40 -1.53
CA LYS A 43 23.69 11.55 -2.45
C LYS A 43 23.28 10.08 -2.32
N GLU A 44 23.17 9.58 -1.10
CA GLU A 44 22.69 8.22 -0.79
C GLU A 44 21.25 8.02 -1.27
N LEU A 45 20.35 8.97 -0.99
CA LEU A 45 18.97 8.94 -1.47
C LEU A 45 18.89 8.89 -2.99
N TYR A 46 19.64 9.75 -3.68
CA TYR A 46 19.64 9.78 -5.13
C TYR A 46 20.16 8.48 -5.73
N GLN A 47 21.24 7.93 -5.16
CA GLN A 47 21.82 6.65 -5.57
C GLN A 47 20.87 5.48 -5.37
N SER A 48 20.12 5.49 -4.26
CA SER A 48 19.19 4.41 -3.91
C SER A 48 17.89 4.49 -4.72
N LEU A 49 17.28 5.67 -4.80
CA LEU A 49 15.93 5.83 -5.34
C LEU A 49 15.91 6.12 -6.83
N ILE A 50 16.91 6.84 -7.37
CA ILE A 50 16.87 7.39 -8.73
C ILE A 50 17.83 6.63 -9.64
N CYS A 51 19.13 6.89 -9.52
CA CYS A 51 20.17 6.24 -10.33
C CYS A 51 21.55 6.50 -9.73
N ARG A 52 22.57 5.81 -10.27
CA ARG A 52 23.96 6.02 -9.84
C ARG A 52 24.36 7.49 -9.99
N CYS A 53 24.82 8.10 -8.90
CA CYS A 53 25.41 9.43 -8.88
C CYS A 53 26.93 9.29 -8.98
N TYR A 54 27.48 9.65 -10.14
CA TYR A 54 28.93 9.75 -10.36
C TYR A 54 29.37 11.19 -10.03
N GLY A 55 30.15 11.37 -8.95
CA GLY A 55 30.66 12.68 -8.51
C GLY A 55 29.81 13.37 -7.44
N LYS A 56 29.95 14.70 -7.34
CA LYS A 56 29.23 15.52 -6.37
C LYS A 56 27.75 15.61 -6.73
N ILE A 57 26.89 15.55 -5.73
CA ILE A 57 25.46 15.81 -5.93
C ILE A 57 25.24 17.28 -6.29
N ASN A 58 24.33 17.55 -7.22
CA ASN A 58 24.02 18.89 -7.67
C ASN A 58 22.53 19.23 -7.52
N ALA A 59 22.17 20.47 -7.84
CA ALA A 59 20.80 20.97 -7.68
C ALA A 59 19.78 20.16 -8.50
N ALA A 60 20.15 19.66 -9.69
CA ALA A 60 19.25 18.86 -10.51
C ALA A 60 18.97 17.48 -9.87
N ASN A 61 19.97 16.87 -9.23
CA ASN A 61 19.77 15.62 -8.50
C ASN A 61 18.78 15.81 -7.34
N ILE A 62 18.98 16.87 -6.54
CA ILE A 62 18.12 17.17 -5.39
C ILE A 62 16.71 17.60 -5.83
N ALA A 63 16.58 18.36 -6.92
CA ALA A 63 15.28 18.70 -7.50
C ALA A 63 14.45 17.46 -7.87
N VAL A 64 15.08 16.37 -8.32
CA VAL A 64 14.39 15.09 -8.54
C VAL A 64 13.90 14.47 -7.23
N LEU A 65 14.70 14.51 -6.17
CA LEU A 65 14.30 14.04 -4.83
C LEU A 65 13.18 14.89 -4.21
N ASN A 66 13.11 16.17 -4.58
CA ASN A 66 12.11 17.11 -4.08
C ASN A 66 10.76 17.05 -4.83
N ARG A 67 10.62 16.15 -5.80
CA ARG A 67 9.33 15.88 -6.45
C ARG A 67 8.35 15.29 -5.46
N SER A 68 7.06 15.55 -5.68
CA SER A 68 5.98 14.95 -4.89
C SER A 68 5.80 13.45 -5.15
N GLN A 69 6.36 12.93 -6.25
CA GLN A 69 6.25 11.54 -6.66
C GLN A 69 7.65 11.02 -7.01
N ILE A 70 8.00 9.87 -6.46
CA ILE A 70 9.25 9.16 -6.77
C ILE A 70 8.93 7.72 -7.17
N ASP A 71 9.50 7.30 -8.31
CA ASP A 71 9.53 5.91 -8.72
C ASP A 71 10.93 5.33 -8.52
N ALA A 72 11.04 4.46 -7.52
CA ALA A 72 12.21 3.68 -7.15
C ALA A 72 11.94 2.18 -7.31
N SER A 73 11.10 1.79 -8.28
CA SER A 73 10.83 0.40 -8.57
C SER A 73 12.01 -0.29 -9.26
N GLY A 74 12.19 -1.59 -9.00
CA GLY A 74 13.19 -2.41 -9.68
C GLY A 74 14.64 -2.03 -9.38
N LYS A 75 14.92 -1.43 -8.22
CA LYS A 75 16.26 -0.92 -7.87
C LYS A 75 17.13 -1.93 -7.11
N ASN A 76 16.61 -3.14 -6.88
CA ASN A 76 17.25 -4.18 -6.07
C ASN A 76 17.60 -3.71 -4.65
N LEU A 77 16.78 -2.83 -4.07
CA LEU A 77 17.01 -2.31 -2.72
C LEU A 77 16.73 -3.39 -1.68
N GLU A 78 17.75 -3.76 -0.91
CA GLU A 78 17.59 -4.61 0.28
C GLU A 78 17.17 -3.79 1.51
N ILE A 79 17.65 -2.54 1.58
CA ILE A 79 17.38 -1.60 2.66
C ILE A 79 17.10 -0.23 2.05
N LEU A 80 16.18 0.51 2.66
CA LEU A 80 16.03 1.94 2.39
C LEU A 80 16.90 2.75 3.35
N PRO A 81 17.61 3.78 2.85
CA PRO A 81 18.42 4.63 3.71
C PRO A 81 17.55 5.41 4.70
N ASP A 82 18.01 5.59 5.94
CA ASP A 82 17.26 6.31 6.99
C ASP A 82 17.07 7.80 6.66
N SER A 83 17.87 8.32 5.73
CA SER A 83 17.67 9.65 5.17
C SER A 83 16.33 9.82 4.42
N ILE A 84 15.59 8.74 4.11
CA ILE A 84 14.29 8.80 3.42
C ILE A 84 13.28 9.71 4.15
N GLY A 85 13.35 9.78 5.48
CA GLY A 85 12.48 10.66 6.27
C GLY A 85 12.70 12.15 6.04
N ARG A 86 13.72 12.56 5.27
CA ARG A 86 13.91 13.94 4.81
C ARG A 86 12.92 14.35 3.72
N LEU A 87 12.38 13.40 2.97
CA LEU A 87 11.49 13.65 1.83
C LEU A 87 10.03 13.82 2.29
N MET A 88 9.80 14.64 3.32
CA MET A 88 8.50 14.78 4.00
C MET A 88 7.39 15.34 3.10
N HIS A 89 7.75 15.94 1.96
CA HIS A 89 6.84 16.44 0.93
C HIS A 89 6.26 15.35 0.01
N LEU A 90 6.82 14.12 0.05
CA LEU A 90 6.38 13.02 -0.82
C LEU A 90 4.89 12.72 -0.60
N LYS A 91 4.19 12.59 -1.73
CA LYS A 91 2.79 12.18 -1.83
C LYS A 91 2.66 10.78 -2.42
N GLU A 92 3.56 10.39 -3.31
CA GLU A 92 3.53 9.08 -3.95
C GLU A 92 4.92 8.48 -4.01
N LEU A 93 5.03 7.21 -3.59
CA LEU A 93 6.29 6.49 -3.59
C LEU A 93 6.07 5.07 -4.13
N ASN A 94 6.72 4.78 -5.25
CA ASN A 94 6.75 3.45 -5.84
C ASN A 94 8.08 2.76 -5.50
N LEU A 95 8.00 1.68 -4.72
CA LEU A 95 9.12 0.83 -4.30
C LEU A 95 8.91 -0.62 -4.77
N ARG A 96 8.06 -0.82 -5.77
CA ARG A 96 7.74 -2.13 -6.33
C ARG A 96 8.99 -2.87 -6.83
N GLY A 97 9.05 -4.18 -6.63
CA GLY A 97 10.11 -5.00 -7.25
C GLY A 97 11.48 -4.72 -6.65
N ASN A 98 11.55 -4.59 -5.33
CA ASN A 98 12.79 -4.48 -4.58
C ASN A 98 12.94 -5.72 -3.68
N LEU A 99 13.95 -5.73 -2.81
CA LEU A 99 14.26 -6.84 -1.91
C LEU A 99 14.00 -6.46 -0.44
N LEU A 100 13.15 -5.46 -0.20
CA LEU A 100 12.93 -4.89 1.12
C LEU A 100 12.25 -5.89 2.04
N VAL A 101 12.78 -6.01 3.26
CA VAL A 101 12.20 -6.81 4.36
C VAL A 101 11.59 -5.93 5.46
N THR A 102 12.00 -4.66 5.53
CA THR A 102 11.57 -3.69 6.53
C THR A 102 11.64 -2.26 5.98
N LEU A 103 11.09 -1.30 6.72
CA LEU A 103 11.21 0.13 6.47
C LEU A 103 11.97 0.79 7.63
N PRO A 104 12.86 1.77 7.36
CA PRO A 104 13.62 2.47 8.39
C PRO A 104 12.73 3.29 9.32
N GLU A 105 13.22 3.65 10.51
CA GLU A 105 12.41 4.36 11.52
C GLU A 105 11.87 5.69 11.00
N SER A 106 12.73 6.43 10.31
CA SER A 106 12.45 7.70 9.65
C SER A 106 11.32 7.64 8.63
N PHE A 107 10.95 6.48 8.10
CA PHE A 107 9.88 6.34 7.11
C PHE A 107 8.53 6.86 7.64
N GLY A 108 8.30 6.77 8.95
CA GLY A 108 7.11 7.33 9.60
C GLY A 108 7.00 8.86 9.55
N LYS A 109 8.05 9.58 9.10
CA LYS A 109 8.06 11.03 8.89
C LYS A 109 7.40 11.47 7.59
N LEU A 110 7.11 10.54 6.66
CA LEU A 110 6.47 10.82 5.36
C LEU A 110 4.96 11.10 5.51
N LYS A 111 4.60 12.06 6.35
CA LYS A 111 3.21 12.32 6.80
C LYS A 111 2.27 12.76 5.68
N ASN A 112 2.80 13.22 4.55
CA ASN A 112 2.02 13.63 3.37
C ASN A 112 1.84 12.50 2.34
N LEU A 113 2.35 11.29 2.61
CA LEU A 113 2.27 10.19 1.67
C LEU A 113 0.82 9.70 1.53
N ARG A 114 0.31 9.68 0.31
CA ARG A 114 -1.05 9.27 -0.05
C ARG A 114 -1.07 7.94 -0.80
N LYS A 115 -0.04 7.67 -1.63
CA LYS A 115 0.08 6.43 -2.39
C LYS A 115 1.42 5.75 -2.13
N LEU A 116 1.38 4.47 -1.79
CA LEU A 116 2.57 3.67 -1.54
C LEU A 116 2.45 2.30 -2.20
N ASN A 117 3.41 2.01 -3.08
CA ASN A 117 3.53 0.70 -3.70
C ASN A 117 4.77 -0.03 -3.17
N LEU A 118 4.55 -1.10 -2.41
CA LEU A 118 5.55 -2.00 -1.85
C LEU A 118 5.43 -3.41 -2.45
N ALA A 119 4.72 -3.56 -3.57
CA ALA A 119 4.49 -4.87 -4.16
C ALA A 119 5.80 -5.52 -4.62
N PHE A 120 5.85 -6.85 -4.69
CA PHE A 120 7.05 -7.58 -5.12
C PHE A 120 8.27 -7.20 -4.25
N ASN A 121 8.15 -7.40 -2.94
CA ASN A 121 9.22 -7.26 -1.96
C ASN A 121 9.29 -8.54 -1.10
N ARG A 122 9.95 -8.48 0.06
CA ARG A 122 10.16 -9.62 0.95
C ARG A 122 9.60 -9.37 2.35
N PHE A 123 8.55 -8.55 2.48
CA PHE A 123 7.92 -8.28 3.77
C PHE A 123 7.24 -9.55 4.29
N ALA A 124 7.76 -10.10 5.39
CA ALA A 124 7.15 -11.23 6.09
C ALA A 124 6.09 -10.80 7.12
N THR A 125 6.16 -9.55 7.58
CA THR A 125 5.21 -8.95 8.53
C THR A 125 4.78 -7.56 8.07
N PHE A 126 3.59 -7.12 8.52
CA PHE A 126 3.11 -5.79 8.22
C PHE A 126 4.06 -4.72 8.79
N PRO A 127 4.63 -3.82 7.98
CA PRO A 127 5.66 -2.89 8.47
C PRO A 127 5.09 -1.89 9.48
N LYS A 128 5.52 -1.97 10.74
CA LYS A 128 5.03 -1.12 11.85
C LYS A 128 5.09 0.39 11.54
N ARG A 129 6.06 0.83 10.73
CA ARG A 129 6.24 2.24 10.37
C ARG A 129 5.06 2.81 9.58
N LEU A 130 4.31 1.98 8.86
CA LEU A 130 3.13 2.42 8.11
C LEU A 130 2.04 2.98 9.02
N GLU A 131 1.95 2.55 10.29
CA GLU A 131 0.98 3.07 11.26
C GLU A 131 1.07 4.60 11.46
N LYS A 132 2.20 5.22 11.10
CA LYS A 132 2.40 6.66 11.20
C LYS A 132 1.92 7.42 9.97
N LEU A 133 1.55 6.76 8.88
CA LEU A 133 1.18 7.39 7.62
C LEU A 133 -0.34 7.64 7.58
N GLU A 134 -0.77 8.57 8.43
CA GLU A 134 -2.19 8.84 8.67
C GLU A 134 -2.94 9.33 7.42
N GLN A 135 -2.26 9.90 6.42
CA GLN A 135 -2.85 10.38 5.16
C GLN A 135 -2.83 9.36 4.02
N LEU A 136 -2.41 8.12 4.29
CA LEU A 136 -2.29 7.10 3.24
C LEU A 136 -3.67 6.67 2.75
N GLU A 137 -3.87 6.72 1.44
CA GLU A 137 -5.13 6.41 0.75
C GLU A 137 -5.04 5.16 -0.11
N GLU A 138 -3.86 4.88 -0.69
CA GLU A 138 -3.62 3.72 -1.54
C GLU A 138 -2.36 2.98 -1.06
N LEU A 139 -2.52 1.71 -0.72
CA LEU A 139 -1.42 0.84 -0.28
C LEU A 139 -1.45 -0.48 -1.06
N CYS A 140 -0.38 -0.73 -1.81
CA CYS A 140 -0.16 -2.01 -2.47
C CYS A 140 0.99 -2.76 -1.79
N LEU A 141 0.68 -3.90 -1.18
CA LEU A 141 1.59 -4.86 -0.55
C LEU A 141 1.54 -6.22 -1.25
N ALA A 142 1.03 -6.27 -2.47
CA ALA A 142 0.88 -7.51 -3.23
C ALA A 142 2.22 -8.22 -3.48
N SER A 143 2.21 -9.55 -3.59
CA SER A 143 3.41 -10.34 -3.87
C SER A 143 4.51 -10.10 -2.81
N ASN A 144 4.16 -10.35 -1.55
CA ASN A 144 5.07 -10.36 -0.40
C ASN A 144 4.93 -11.70 0.36
N GLN A 145 5.38 -11.76 1.60
CA GLN A 145 5.38 -12.97 2.43
C GLN A 145 4.56 -12.76 3.71
N LEU A 146 3.57 -11.86 3.66
CA LEU A 146 2.77 -11.50 4.84
C LEU A 146 1.95 -12.69 5.30
N THR A 147 2.14 -13.12 6.54
CA THR A 147 1.33 -14.16 7.19
C THR A 147 0.19 -13.57 8.03
N TYR A 148 0.34 -12.30 8.42
CA TYR A 148 -0.62 -11.53 9.20
C TYR A 148 -0.69 -10.08 8.70
N PHE A 149 -1.90 -9.54 8.74
CA PHE A 149 -2.19 -8.14 8.48
C PHE A 149 -2.74 -7.51 9.76
N LYS A 150 -2.39 -6.25 10.00
CA LYS A 150 -3.03 -5.39 11.02
C LYS A 150 -3.37 -4.05 10.40
N ASN A 151 -4.38 -3.41 10.95
CA ASN A 151 -4.88 -2.16 10.44
C ASN A 151 -4.82 -1.02 11.46
N GLU A 152 -4.20 0.09 11.06
CA GLU A 152 -4.27 1.39 11.75
C GLU A 152 -4.52 2.55 10.76
N LEU A 153 -4.74 2.25 9.48
CA LEU A 153 -4.70 3.21 8.37
C LEU A 153 -6.11 3.60 7.92
N LYS A 154 -6.79 4.39 8.76
CA LYS A 154 -8.22 4.73 8.63
C LYS A 154 -8.60 5.46 7.33
N ASN A 155 -7.64 6.09 6.65
CA ASN A 155 -7.87 6.85 5.41
C ASN A 155 -7.68 6.03 4.13
N LEU A 156 -7.32 4.73 4.22
CA LEU A 156 -7.20 3.88 3.05
C LEU A 156 -8.52 3.75 2.31
N LYS A 157 -8.44 3.92 1.00
CA LYS A 157 -9.49 3.69 0.01
C LYS A 157 -9.20 2.43 -0.81
N THR A 158 -7.92 2.16 -1.09
CA THR A 158 -7.48 0.97 -1.83
C THR A 158 -6.40 0.24 -1.06
N LEU A 159 -6.62 -1.05 -0.82
CA LEU A 159 -5.67 -1.95 -0.18
C LEU A 159 -5.50 -3.21 -1.03
N ASP A 160 -4.29 -3.46 -1.48
CA ASP A 160 -3.94 -4.69 -2.18
C ASP A 160 -2.94 -5.52 -1.37
N LEU A 161 -3.40 -6.68 -0.92
CA LEU A 161 -2.68 -7.69 -0.16
C LEU A 161 -2.62 -9.02 -0.93
N SER A 162 -2.89 -9.01 -2.24
CA SER A 162 -2.92 -10.22 -3.06
C SER A 162 -1.56 -10.90 -3.12
N TYR A 163 -1.51 -12.21 -3.39
CA TYR A 163 -0.26 -12.97 -3.47
C TYR A 163 0.59 -12.84 -2.20
N ASN A 164 -0.02 -13.12 -1.05
CA ASN A 164 0.66 -13.21 0.25
C ASN A 164 0.37 -14.59 0.88
N GLN A 165 0.64 -14.73 2.18
CA GLN A 165 0.45 -15.98 2.92
C GLN A 165 -0.55 -15.79 4.08
N LEU A 166 -1.50 -14.86 3.92
CA LEU A 166 -2.49 -14.55 4.96
C LEU A 166 -3.40 -15.76 5.18
N ASN A 167 -3.46 -16.24 6.43
CA ASN A 167 -4.32 -17.36 6.81
C ASN A 167 -5.69 -16.92 7.34
N PHE A 168 -5.78 -15.70 7.87
CA PHE A 168 -7.00 -15.08 8.37
C PHE A 168 -6.93 -13.56 8.22
N LEU A 169 -8.10 -12.91 8.29
CA LEU A 169 -8.20 -11.46 8.43
C LEU A 169 -8.49 -11.11 9.89
N PRO A 170 -7.84 -10.08 10.45
CA PRO A 170 -8.13 -9.60 11.80
C PRO A 170 -9.52 -8.93 11.87
N GLU A 171 -10.14 -8.89 13.05
CA GLU A 171 -11.40 -8.17 13.28
C GLU A 171 -11.23 -6.66 13.05
N GLU A 172 -10.02 -6.13 13.28
CA GLU A 172 -9.62 -4.75 13.05
C GLU A 172 -9.70 -4.32 11.56
N ILE A 173 -9.97 -5.25 10.63
CA ILE A 173 -10.28 -4.90 9.25
C ILE A 173 -11.45 -3.90 9.17
N MET A 174 -12.43 -3.98 10.08
CA MET A 174 -13.57 -3.07 10.14
C MET A 174 -13.17 -1.59 10.35
N ASN A 175 -11.96 -1.33 10.88
CA ASN A 175 -11.46 0.02 11.09
C ASN A 175 -11.07 0.71 9.75
N LEU A 176 -10.98 -0.02 8.63
CA LEU A 176 -10.80 0.54 7.29
C LEU A 176 -12.13 1.09 6.74
N SER A 177 -12.82 1.94 7.50
CA SER A 177 -14.19 2.36 7.19
C SER A 177 -14.33 3.08 5.84
N ASN A 178 -13.26 3.73 5.35
CA ASN A 178 -13.22 4.43 4.06
C ASN A 178 -12.85 3.55 2.86
N LEU A 179 -12.58 2.26 3.09
CA LEU A 179 -12.09 1.37 2.05
C LEU A 179 -13.15 1.13 0.98
N GLN A 180 -12.73 1.24 -0.27
CA GLN A 180 -13.54 1.05 -1.47
C GLN A 180 -13.09 -0.17 -2.26
N GLU A 181 -11.80 -0.51 -2.20
CA GLU A 181 -11.23 -1.64 -2.92
C GLU A 181 -10.34 -2.46 -1.99
N LEU A 182 -10.64 -3.76 -1.90
CA LEU A 182 -9.86 -4.72 -1.11
C LEU A 182 -9.50 -5.92 -1.97
N TRP A 183 -8.20 -6.11 -2.20
CA TRP A 183 -7.66 -7.20 -2.99
C TRP A 183 -6.90 -8.17 -2.09
N LEU A 184 -7.39 -9.39 -1.99
CA LEU A 184 -6.88 -10.46 -1.12
C LEU A 184 -6.69 -11.77 -1.90
N GLY A 185 -6.71 -11.70 -3.24
CA GLY A 185 -6.60 -12.88 -4.07
C GLY A 185 -5.26 -13.59 -3.88
N ASN A 186 -5.21 -14.91 -4.09
CA ASN A 186 -3.98 -15.71 -3.91
C ASN A 186 -3.39 -15.57 -2.50
N ASN A 187 -4.19 -15.92 -1.50
CA ASN A 187 -3.77 -16.03 -0.09
C ASN A 187 -4.14 -17.43 0.44
N GLN A 188 -4.15 -17.62 1.75
CA GLN A 188 -4.50 -18.87 2.41
C GLN A 188 -5.72 -18.72 3.34
N LEU A 189 -6.57 -17.71 3.10
CA LEU A 189 -7.72 -17.40 3.94
C LEU A 189 -8.69 -18.59 3.95
N ASN A 190 -9.01 -19.11 5.13
CA ASN A 190 -9.98 -20.19 5.30
C ASN A 190 -11.38 -19.72 5.73
N ALA A 191 -11.45 -18.51 6.29
CA ALA A 191 -12.66 -17.88 6.77
C ALA A 191 -12.55 -16.36 6.61
N ILE A 192 -13.71 -15.71 6.62
CA ILE A 192 -13.84 -14.26 6.57
C ILE A 192 -14.56 -13.82 7.85
N PRO A 193 -14.01 -12.87 8.64
CA PRO A 193 -14.59 -12.47 9.91
C PRO A 193 -15.89 -11.68 9.72
N GLU A 194 -16.78 -11.71 10.73
CA GLU A 194 -18.01 -10.92 10.74
C GLU A 194 -17.70 -9.41 10.66
N ALA A 195 -16.57 -8.95 11.18
CA ALA A 195 -16.08 -7.57 11.02
C ALA A 195 -15.99 -7.07 9.57
N LEU A 196 -15.89 -7.94 8.56
CA LEU A 196 -15.86 -7.51 7.16
C LEU A 196 -17.08 -6.63 6.82
N GLY A 197 -18.25 -6.93 7.39
CA GLY A 197 -19.47 -6.13 7.19
C GLY A 197 -19.38 -4.67 7.67
N GLY A 198 -18.33 -4.30 8.42
CA GLY A 198 -18.03 -2.91 8.77
C GLY A 198 -17.57 -2.05 7.60
N LEU A 199 -17.12 -2.65 6.48
CA LEU A 199 -16.59 -1.96 5.30
C LEU A 199 -17.72 -1.43 4.39
N LYS A 200 -18.56 -0.54 4.91
CA LYS A 200 -19.79 -0.07 4.25
C LYS A 200 -19.55 0.66 2.92
N HIS A 201 -18.35 1.18 2.69
CA HIS A 201 -17.96 1.86 1.46
C HIS A 201 -17.28 0.95 0.42
N LEU A 202 -17.11 -0.33 0.73
CA LEU A 202 -16.44 -1.29 -0.15
C LEU A 202 -17.25 -1.51 -1.41
N ARG A 203 -16.59 -1.36 -2.57
CA ARG A 203 -17.15 -1.49 -3.91
C ARG A 203 -16.62 -2.72 -4.63
N SER A 204 -15.33 -3.02 -4.48
CA SER A 204 -14.72 -4.20 -5.08
C SER A 204 -13.99 -5.03 -4.02
N LEU A 205 -14.32 -6.31 -3.97
CA LEU A 205 -13.72 -7.29 -3.06
C LEU A 205 -13.24 -8.50 -3.87
N ASN A 206 -11.93 -8.71 -3.90
CA ASN A 206 -11.32 -9.88 -4.51
C ASN A 206 -10.80 -10.83 -3.43
N LEU A 207 -11.41 -12.01 -3.33
CA LEU A 207 -11.07 -13.12 -2.44
C LEU A 207 -10.70 -14.38 -3.23
N SER A 208 -10.42 -14.25 -4.53
CA SER A 208 -10.13 -15.37 -5.42
C SER A 208 -8.90 -16.17 -4.98
N TYR A 209 -8.81 -17.45 -5.33
CA TYR A 209 -7.64 -18.30 -5.02
C TYR A 209 -7.30 -18.28 -3.52
N ASN A 210 -8.27 -18.65 -2.69
CA ASN A 210 -8.11 -18.82 -1.25
C ASN A 210 -8.65 -20.20 -0.83
N LYS A 211 -8.86 -20.43 0.47
CA LYS A 211 -9.38 -21.69 1.03
C LYS A 211 -10.72 -21.47 1.75
N ILE A 212 -11.48 -20.45 1.34
CA ILE A 212 -12.69 -20.01 2.04
C ILE A 212 -13.79 -21.07 1.91
N VAL A 213 -14.38 -21.48 3.03
CA VAL A 213 -15.44 -22.50 3.08
C VAL A 213 -16.84 -21.89 3.15
N SER A 214 -16.98 -20.73 3.77
CA SER A 214 -18.23 -19.97 3.88
C SER A 214 -17.98 -18.46 3.97
N LEU A 215 -19.02 -17.67 3.67
CA LEU A 215 -19.04 -16.23 3.95
C LEU A 215 -19.80 -15.97 5.26
N PRO A 216 -19.46 -14.90 5.99
CA PRO A 216 -20.18 -14.46 7.19
C PRO A 216 -21.57 -13.93 6.84
N GLU A 217 -22.48 -13.90 7.83
CA GLU A 217 -23.79 -13.29 7.64
C GLU A 217 -23.70 -11.77 7.44
N SER A 218 -22.69 -11.13 8.02
CA SER A 218 -22.43 -9.69 7.87
C SER A 218 -22.16 -9.24 6.44
N ILE A 219 -21.99 -10.15 5.47
CA ILE A 219 -21.86 -9.80 4.05
C ILE A 219 -23.02 -8.90 3.59
N ARG A 220 -24.23 -9.05 4.15
CA ARG A 220 -25.38 -8.18 3.86
C ARG A 220 -25.13 -6.69 4.12
N TYR A 221 -24.17 -6.34 4.97
CA TYR A 221 -23.90 -4.94 5.29
C TYR A 221 -23.02 -4.23 4.26
N LEU A 222 -22.43 -4.96 3.30
CA LEU A 222 -21.62 -4.40 2.21
C LEU A 222 -22.50 -3.78 1.11
N GLN A 223 -23.34 -2.82 1.49
CA GLN A 223 -24.36 -2.24 0.61
C GLN A 223 -23.78 -1.45 -0.57
N SER A 224 -22.50 -1.04 -0.52
CA SER A 224 -21.82 -0.40 -1.65
C SER A 224 -21.17 -1.39 -2.62
N LEU A 225 -21.17 -2.70 -2.31
CA LEU A 225 -20.43 -3.70 -3.04
C LEU A 225 -21.03 -3.91 -4.43
N ARG A 226 -20.14 -3.93 -5.40
CA ARG A 226 -20.42 -3.96 -6.83
C ARG A 226 -19.81 -5.19 -7.50
N GLU A 227 -18.61 -5.53 -7.06
CA GLU A 227 -17.85 -6.66 -7.57
C GLU A 227 -17.38 -7.54 -6.42
N LEU A 228 -17.69 -8.83 -6.51
CA LEU A 228 -17.24 -9.84 -5.57
C LEU A 228 -16.65 -11.02 -6.34
N ASP A 229 -15.34 -11.20 -6.21
CA ASP A 229 -14.65 -12.37 -6.74
C ASP A 229 -14.33 -13.36 -5.62
N LEU A 230 -14.97 -14.52 -5.69
CA LEU A 230 -14.79 -15.66 -4.80
C LEU A 230 -14.31 -16.90 -5.57
N SER A 231 -13.82 -16.72 -6.79
CA SER A 231 -13.41 -17.84 -7.63
C SER A 231 -12.25 -18.63 -7.02
N TYR A 232 -12.18 -19.92 -7.33
CA TYR A 232 -11.14 -20.83 -6.85
C TYR A 232 -11.02 -20.81 -5.32
N ASN A 233 -12.13 -21.09 -4.64
CA ASN A 233 -12.22 -21.30 -3.19
C ASN A 233 -12.78 -22.69 -2.88
N GLN A 234 -13.15 -22.93 -1.62
CA GLN A 234 -13.71 -24.20 -1.15
C GLN A 234 -15.15 -24.01 -0.65
N LEU A 235 -15.88 -23.04 -1.22
CA LEU A 235 -17.21 -22.68 -0.75
C LEU A 235 -18.16 -23.88 -0.89
N ILE A 236 -18.78 -24.27 0.23
CA ILE A 236 -19.80 -25.32 0.26
C ILE A 236 -21.21 -24.76 0.05
N ALA A 237 -21.41 -23.51 0.45
CA ALA A 237 -22.64 -22.75 0.30
C ALA A 237 -22.33 -21.24 0.32
N VAL A 238 -23.26 -20.45 -0.19
CA VAL A 238 -23.32 -19.01 0.06
C VAL A 238 -24.48 -18.69 1.00
N PRO A 239 -24.29 -17.80 1.99
CA PRO A 239 -25.31 -17.51 2.99
C PRO A 239 -26.48 -16.74 2.35
N GLU A 240 -27.69 -16.97 2.85
CA GLU A 240 -28.90 -16.27 2.38
C GLU A 240 -28.82 -14.73 2.42
N PRO A 241 -28.18 -14.10 3.43
CA PRO A 241 -27.84 -12.68 3.44
C PRO A 241 -27.22 -12.11 2.15
N LEU A 242 -26.60 -12.93 1.30
CA LEU A 242 -26.06 -12.49 0.00
C LEU A 242 -27.14 -11.85 -0.91
N LYS A 243 -28.40 -12.26 -0.77
CA LYS A 243 -29.54 -11.69 -1.52
C LYS A 243 -29.79 -10.20 -1.24
N GLU A 244 -29.25 -9.67 -0.15
CA GLU A 244 -29.42 -8.28 0.28
C GLU A 244 -28.45 -7.32 -0.43
N LEU A 245 -27.50 -7.83 -1.22
CA LEU A 245 -26.53 -7.03 -1.96
C LEU A 245 -27.10 -6.50 -3.29
N GLN A 246 -28.01 -5.53 -3.19
CA GLN A 246 -28.75 -5.01 -4.37
C GLN A 246 -27.89 -4.22 -5.38
N ASN A 247 -26.68 -3.81 -4.98
CA ASN A 247 -25.74 -3.09 -5.86
C ASN A 247 -24.71 -4.02 -6.53
N LEU A 248 -24.75 -5.32 -6.22
CA LEU A 248 -23.78 -6.29 -6.72
C LEU A 248 -24.10 -6.64 -8.17
N TYR A 249 -23.29 -6.14 -9.12
CA TYR A 249 -23.48 -6.44 -10.54
C TYR A 249 -22.57 -7.55 -11.06
N SER A 250 -21.53 -7.93 -10.32
CA SER A 250 -20.60 -8.99 -10.72
C SER A 250 -20.28 -9.90 -9.53
N LEU A 251 -20.58 -11.19 -9.70
CA LEU A 251 -20.30 -12.24 -8.73
C LEU A 251 -19.59 -13.41 -9.41
N ASN A 252 -18.31 -13.58 -9.12
CA ASN A 252 -17.52 -14.69 -9.65
C ASN A 252 -17.37 -15.80 -8.60
N LEU A 253 -17.94 -16.97 -8.89
CA LEU A 253 -17.94 -18.17 -8.05
C LEU A 253 -17.30 -19.37 -8.75
N ASN A 254 -16.68 -19.16 -9.92
CA ASN A 254 -15.99 -20.19 -10.69
C ASN A 254 -15.02 -20.99 -9.80
N GLY A 255 -14.89 -22.30 -10.01
CA GLY A 255 -13.94 -23.09 -9.23
C GLY A 255 -14.36 -23.31 -7.77
N ASN A 256 -15.65 -23.19 -7.45
CA ASN A 256 -16.25 -23.68 -6.19
C ASN A 256 -17.22 -24.84 -6.51
N PRO A 257 -16.76 -26.10 -6.53
CA PRO A 257 -17.53 -27.21 -7.10
C PRO A 257 -18.91 -27.42 -6.45
N ALA A 258 -19.03 -27.23 -5.14
CA ALA A 258 -20.28 -27.42 -4.41
C ALA A 258 -21.35 -26.34 -4.73
N ILE A 259 -20.93 -25.13 -5.12
CA ILE A 259 -21.82 -24.00 -5.41
C ILE A 259 -22.61 -24.19 -6.71
N THR A 260 -22.12 -25.03 -7.63
CA THR A 260 -22.82 -25.33 -8.90
C THR A 260 -24.26 -25.81 -8.67
N LYS A 261 -24.51 -26.54 -7.59
CA LYS A 261 -25.85 -27.03 -7.18
C LYS A 261 -26.78 -25.90 -6.72
N MET A 262 -26.24 -24.76 -6.28
CA MET A 262 -26.99 -23.59 -5.82
C MET A 262 -27.24 -22.56 -6.93
N LYS A 263 -26.75 -22.77 -8.15
CA LYS A 263 -26.86 -21.83 -9.28
C LYS A 263 -28.23 -21.19 -9.44
N GLY A 264 -29.29 -22.00 -9.47
CA GLY A 264 -30.67 -21.50 -9.61
C GLY A 264 -31.11 -20.60 -8.45
N ARG A 265 -30.76 -20.98 -7.21
CA ARG A 265 -31.08 -20.20 -6.01
C ARG A 265 -30.34 -18.86 -6.01
N ILE A 266 -29.05 -18.85 -6.36
CA ILE A 266 -28.24 -17.63 -6.42
C ILE A 266 -28.76 -16.70 -7.53
N LYS A 267 -29.10 -17.25 -8.71
CA LYS A 267 -29.68 -16.47 -9.80
C LYS A 267 -31.04 -15.86 -9.43
N ASN A 268 -31.86 -16.56 -8.63
CA ASN A 268 -33.11 -16.02 -8.11
C ASN A 268 -32.88 -14.92 -7.05
N TRP A 269 -31.84 -15.04 -6.24
CA TRP A 269 -31.48 -14.00 -5.26
C TRP A 269 -30.97 -12.73 -5.91
N LEU A 270 -30.16 -12.86 -6.96
CA LEU A 270 -29.46 -11.75 -7.62
C LEU A 270 -29.70 -11.79 -9.15
N PRO A 271 -30.94 -11.57 -9.62
CA PRO A 271 -31.28 -11.71 -11.04
C PRO A 271 -30.62 -10.66 -11.94
N HIS A 272 -30.18 -9.53 -11.37
CA HIS A 272 -29.49 -8.44 -12.06
C HIS A 272 -27.96 -8.63 -12.14
N CYS A 273 -27.41 -9.60 -11.40
CA CYS A 273 -25.97 -9.78 -11.24
C CYS A 273 -25.40 -10.70 -12.33
N ASN A 274 -24.26 -10.30 -12.90
CA ASN A 274 -23.46 -11.13 -13.78
C ASN A 274 -22.79 -12.24 -12.95
N LEU A 275 -23.34 -13.44 -13.07
CA LEU A 275 -22.95 -14.62 -12.29
C LEU A 275 -22.02 -15.52 -13.12
N TYR A 276 -20.79 -15.70 -12.63
CA TYR A 276 -19.81 -16.65 -13.18
C TYR A 276 -19.73 -17.88 -12.25
N LEU A 277 -19.94 -19.09 -12.79
CA LEU A 277 -20.00 -20.36 -12.04
C LEU A 277 -19.25 -21.49 -12.74
#